data_AF-A0A812LC57-F1
#
_entry.id   AF-A0A812LC57-F1
#
_cell.length_a   1.000
_cell.length_b   1.000
_cell.length_c   1.000
_cell.angle_alpha   90.00
_cell.angle_beta   90.00
_cell.angle_gamma   90.00
#
_symmetry.space_group_name_H-M   'P 1'
#
loop_
_entity.id
_entity.type
_entity.pdbx_description
1 polymer ?
#
loop_
_entity_poly.entity_id
_entity_poly.type
_entity_poly.pdbx_seq_one_letter_code
_entity_poly.pdbx_strand_id
1 'polypeptide(L)'
;MAERGHVVESDFAKNLAEMRVAEATAQEDFKKDMQDLELEKARKEQDVKYKSQEAKRLDVELQEFRSDSDNVQTELSAIEEFNSGLQAECTVTPESYEERRAKRQAEIEGLKTALEALDAESTTGLMPGSQRQSQIRQQPLSAPLSLVGSKTPNGPPTSLRSEAARLLSPLPHALLLQTENAEFYVLCPNVKVFRPVIDSDPFSTELVFARSDFKWNCNARNKSFLYPVHPTLSFLQTPTQNSALYLLLMRWLHRNYGEAAALVNSIATDDRLDAGESQIFNQLSIIGDADPDTHAIRLQITLAMCNAPGLEWPWENCKEVEGYLRKLSHVSARCRLSLAEEVRVLRICSDERKRRELVRAEVKAMKRQFWGTYGKVKLMRYHKILTDAAASAEATAQDHRELQEWLKHIRKKVRAAQLPGGREEVKEVLTQVLGGWEKEDPMTSLMLENREKYLAALQDLTQRPFTVSCPERPKESKWQCHLDQNVLMCSLFDLLFEVLGAELLLREDVGEDSEGPEVPLMRRMSLPLAMEHAKKMVNGECQISDTGTYALLYSAGVLGYLMRFTVSLVKTWHVSGVARRDIRCRQKIL
;
A
#
# COMPACT_ATOMS: atom_id res chain seq x y z
N MET A 1 51.09 37.21 67.90
CA MET A 1 49.61 37.37 68.03
C MET A 1 49.02 38.17 66.86
N ALA A 2 49.65 39.25 66.37
CA ALA A 2 49.15 40.06 65.26
C ALA A 2 48.95 39.31 63.92
N GLU A 3 49.88 38.44 63.51
CA GLU A 3 49.73 37.68 62.25
C GLU A 3 48.55 36.70 62.25
N ARG A 4 48.19 36.11 63.40
CA ARG A 4 47.04 35.20 63.49
C ARG A 4 45.69 35.94 63.38
N GLY A 5 45.61 37.17 63.88
CA GLY A 5 44.40 38.00 63.74
C GLY A 5 44.14 38.40 62.28
N HIS A 6 45.19 38.78 61.55
CA HIS A 6 45.09 39.16 60.15
C HIS A 6 44.66 38.00 59.23
N VAL A 7 45.13 36.77 59.50
CA VAL A 7 44.70 35.59 58.76
C VAL A 7 43.21 35.30 58.99
N VAL A 8 42.75 35.39 60.24
CA VAL A 8 41.34 35.16 60.58
C VAL A 8 40.42 36.22 59.96
N GLU A 9 40.81 37.49 60.00
CA GLU A 9 40.04 38.58 59.36
C GLU A 9 39.97 38.42 57.83
N SER A 10 41.08 38.02 57.20
CA SER A 10 41.12 37.73 55.76
C SER A 10 40.21 36.54 55.40
N ASP A 11 40.20 35.48 56.20
CA ASP A 11 39.34 34.31 55.97
C ASP A 11 37.86 34.66 56.13
N PHE A 12 37.49 35.49 57.10
CA PHE A 12 36.12 35.99 57.24
C PHE A 12 35.69 36.88 56.09
N ALA A 13 36.56 37.78 55.62
CA ALA A 13 36.28 38.63 54.47
C ALA A 13 36.08 37.80 53.19
N LYS A 14 36.91 36.77 52.99
CA LYS A 14 36.80 35.83 51.87
C LYS A 14 35.49 35.03 51.93
N ASN A 15 35.17 34.43 53.07
CA ASN A 15 33.92 33.67 53.26
C ASN A 15 32.69 34.55 53.05
N LEU A 16 32.72 35.80 53.53
CA LEU A 16 31.61 36.74 53.34
C LEU A 16 31.44 37.15 51.87
N ALA A 17 32.53 37.31 51.13
CA ALA A 17 32.48 37.55 49.69
C ALA A 17 31.92 36.34 48.93
N GLU A 18 32.38 35.13 49.26
CA GLU A 18 31.89 33.87 48.67
C GLU A 18 30.40 33.66 48.95
N MET A 19 29.93 33.89 50.18
CA MET A 19 28.50 33.77 50.52
C MET A 19 27.65 34.80 49.78
N ARG A 20 28.11 36.06 49.65
CA ARG A 20 27.37 37.09 48.89
C ARG A 20 27.25 36.75 47.42
N VAL A 21 28.30 36.20 46.82
CA VAL A 21 28.25 35.73 45.42
C VAL A 21 27.29 34.56 45.31
N ALA A 22 27.37 33.57 46.20
CA ALA A 22 26.48 32.42 46.20
C ALA A 22 25.00 32.81 46.38
N GLU A 23 24.71 33.76 47.27
CA GLU A 23 23.36 34.28 47.48
C GLU A 23 22.86 35.05 46.25
N ALA A 24 23.69 35.90 45.64
CA ALA A 24 23.33 36.62 44.43
C ALA A 24 23.03 35.65 43.26
N THR A 25 23.86 34.62 43.07
CA THR A 25 23.61 33.59 42.04
C THR A 25 22.33 32.82 42.32
N ALA A 26 22.08 32.43 43.58
CA ALA A 26 20.85 31.71 43.94
C ALA A 26 19.59 32.58 43.71
N GLN A 27 19.66 33.89 43.97
CA GLN A 27 18.56 34.81 43.69
C GLN A 27 18.32 35.00 42.18
N GLU A 28 19.38 35.04 41.37
CA GLU A 28 19.26 35.13 39.91
C GLU A 28 18.68 33.85 39.31
N ASP A 29 19.16 32.69 39.74
CA ASP A 29 18.67 31.39 39.28
C ASP A 29 17.21 31.19 39.67
N PHE A 30 16.82 31.53 40.90
CA PHE A 30 15.41 31.51 41.31
C PHE A 30 14.53 32.41 40.45
N LYS A 31 15.01 33.61 40.09
CA LYS A 31 14.25 34.53 39.21
C LYS A 31 14.08 33.97 37.80
N LYS A 32 15.13 33.33 37.25
CA LYS A 32 15.06 32.66 35.94
C LYS A 32 14.09 31.49 35.98
N ASP A 33 14.20 30.63 36.98
CA ASP A 33 13.32 29.48 37.16
C ASP A 33 11.85 29.90 37.29
N MET A 34 11.58 30.98 38.03
CA MET A 34 10.23 31.54 38.15
C MET A 34 9.68 32.04 36.80
N GLN A 35 10.49 32.71 35.99
CA GLN A 35 10.08 33.16 34.65
C GLN A 35 9.83 31.98 33.71
N ASP A 36 10.69 30.97 33.73
CA ASP A 36 10.54 29.77 32.92
C ASP A 36 9.28 28.99 33.31
N LEU A 37 8.99 28.86 34.61
CA LEU A 37 7.77 28.24 35.12
C LEU A 37 6.51 29.01 34.72
N GLU A 38 6.54 30.34 34.72
CA GLU A 38 5.42 31.17 34.26
C GLU A 38 5.13 30.98 32.77
N LEU A 39 6.18 30.96 31.93
CA LEU A 39 6.03 30.71 30.49
C LEU A 39 5.51 29.30 30.20
N GLU A 40 6.04 28.28 30.89
CA GLU A 40 5.58 26.90 30.77
C GLU A 40 4.12 26.74 31.22
N LYS A 41 3.72 27.42 32.31
CA LYS A 41 2.34 27.42 32.78
C LYS A 41 1.42 28.05 31.74
N ALA A 42 1.77 29.21 31.19
CA ALA A 42 0.97 29.89 30.16
C ALA A 42 0.80 29.03 28.89
N ARG A 43 1.87 28.36 28.44
CA ARG A 43 1.82 27.39 27.32
C ARG A 43 0.86 26.24 27.62
N LYS A 44 0.97 25.63 28.80
CA LYS A 44 0.09 24.51 29.21
C LYS A 44 -1.37 24.93 29.36
N GLU A 45 -1.66 26.12 29.86
CA GLU A 45 -3.02 26.65 29.93
C GLU A 45 -3.62 26.85 28.53
N GLN A 46 -2.83 27.33 27.57
CA GLN A 46 -3.25 27.45 26.17
C GLN A 46 -3.49 26.09 25.52
N ASP A 47 -2.63 25.10 25.76
CA ASP A 47 -2.80 23.73 25.29
C ASP A 47 -4.07 23.09 25.85
N VAL A 48 -4.34 23.25 27.16
CA VAL A 48 -5.57 22.77 27.79
C VAL A 48 -6.79 23.39 27.13
N LYS A 49 -6.75 24.70 26.82
CA LYS A 49 -7.84 25.39 26.14
C LYS A 49 -8.09 24.84 24.73
N TYR A 50 -7.05 24.67 23.91
CA TYR A 50 -7.20 24.12 22.56
C TYR A 50 -7.71 22.69 22.59
N LYS A 51 -7.13 21.83 23.43
CA LYS A 51 -7.57 20.43 23.58
C LYS A 51 -9.00 20.33 24.08
N SER A 52 -9.43 21.22 24.98
CA SER A 52 -10.83 21.24 25.45
C SER A 52 -11.81 21.66 24.35
N GLN A 53 -11.39 22.55 23.43
CA GLN A 53 -12.22 22.94 22.28
C GLN A 53 -12.29 21.81 21.24
N GLU A 54 -11.17 21.14 20.99
CA GLU A 54 -11.10 20.00 20.06
C GLU A 54 -11.92 18.81 20.56
N ALA A 55 -11.86 18.49 21.86
CA ALA A 55 -12.69 17.45 22.46
C ALA A 55 -14.19 17.73 22.26
N LYS A 56 -14.63 18.97 22.47
CA LYS A 56 -16.03 19.37 22.23
C LYS A 56 -16.43 19.26 20.76
N ARG A 57 -15.54 19.61 19.84
CA ARG A 57 -15.79 19.47 18.40
C ARG A 57 -15.94 17.99 18.02
N LEU A 58 -15.04 17.14 18.51
CA LEU A 58 -15.09 15.69 18.29
C LEU A 58 -16.35 15.07 18.88
N ASP A 59 -16.82 15.53 20.05
CA ASP A 59 -18.08 15.05 20.63
C ASP A 59 -19.29 15.37 19.75
N VAL A 60 -19.32 16.55 19.11
CA VAL A 60 -20.38 16.91 18.16
C VAL A 60 -20.32 16.03 16.91
N GLU A 61 -19.14 15.85 16.33
CA GLU A 61 -18.93 15.01 15.15
C GLU A 61 -19.29 13.52 15.44
N LEU A 62 -18.98 13.02 16.64
CA LEU A 62 -19.41 11.71 17.10
C LEU A 62 -20.93 11.59 17.23
N GLN A 63 -21.62 12.64 17.66
CA GLN A 63 -23.08 12.65 17.73
C GLN A 63 -23.70 12.64 16.34
N GLU A 64 -23.17 13.43 15.40
CA GLU A 64 -23.59 13.44 13.99
C GLU A 64 -23.42 12.06 13.35
N PHE A 65 -22.24 11.43 13.48
CA PHE A 65 -22.03 10.08 12.94
C PHE A 65 -22.90 9.01 13.59
N ARG A 66 -23.25 9.15 14.88
CA ARG A 66 -24.23 8.25 15.51
C ARG A 66 -25.61 8.42 14.90
N SER A 67 -26.07 9.65 14.71
CA SER A 67 -27.35 9.90 14.05
C SER A 67 -27.37 9.39 12.60
N ASP A 68 -26.28 9.55 11.86
CA ASP A 68 -26.17 9.03 10.50
C ASP A 68 -26.22 7.50 10.46
N SER A 69 -25.53 6.84 11.40
CA SER A 69 -25.56 5.39 11.52
C SER A 69 -26.96 4.87 11.85
N ASP A 70 -27.67 5.53 12.77
CA ASP A 70 -29.04 5.17 13.14
C ASP A 70 -29.99 5.34 11.94
N ASN A 71 -29.86 6.45 11.20
CA ASN A 71 -30.62 6.70 9.98
C ASN A 71 -30.37 5.61 8.92
N VAL A 72 -29.09 5.30 8.62
CA VAL A 72 -28.75 4.25 7.65
C VAL A 72 -29.27 2.87 8.08
N GLN A 73 -29.26 2.57 9.39
CA GLN A 73 -29.83 1.31 9.89
C GLN A 73 -31.34 1.23 9.68
N THR A 74 -32.06 2.35 9.83
CA THR A 74 -33.49 2.40 9.52
C THR A 74 -33.77 2.21 8.03
N GLU A 75 -32.98 2.85 7.15
CA GLU A 75 -33.08 2.67 5.70
C GLU A 75 -32.79 1.23 5.28
N LEU A 76 -31.74 0.61 5.86
CA LEU A 76 -31.42 -0.79 5.60
C LEU A 76 -32.56 -1.73 5.99
N SER A 77 -33.16 -1.50 7.17
CA SER A 77 -34.29 -2.30 7.64
C SER A 77 -35.50 -2.18 6.71
N ALA A 78 -35.78 -0.97 6.20
CA ALA A 78 -36.84 -0.74 5.22
C ALA A 78 -36.57 -1.45 3.88
N ILE A 79 -35.32 -1.46 3.41
CA ILE A 79 -34.93 -2.16 2.19
C ILE A 79 -35.04 -3.68 2.36
N GLU A 80 -34.64 -4.22 3.50
CA GLU A 80 -34.75 -5.65 3.81
C GLU A 80 -36.22 -6.10 3.84
N GLU A 81 -37.09 -5.31 4.46
CA GLU A 81 -38.55 -5.55 4.44
C GLU A 81 -39.09 -5.53 3.02
N PHE A 82 -38.75 -4.51 2.22
CA PHE A 82 -39.17 -4.41 0.82
C PHE A 82 -38.70 -5.59 -0.03
N ASN A 83 -37.44 -6.00 0.13
CA ASN A 83 -36.87 -7.14 -0.59
C ASN A 83 -37.57 -8.45 -0.22
N SER A 84 -37.95 -8.64 1.05
CA SER A 84 -38.70 -9.82 1.48
C SER A 84 -40.10 -9.88 0.83
N GLY A 85 -40.75 -8.72 0.65
CA GLY A 85 -42.02 -8.60 -0.07
C GLY A 85 -41.88 -8.98 -1.55
N LEU A 86 -40.86 -8.45 -2.22
CA LEU A 86 -40.56 -8.81 -3.61
C LEU A 86 -40.25 -10.31 -3.76
N GLN A 87 -39.51 -10.88 -2.82
CA GLN A 87 -39.21 -12.31 -2.84
C GLN A 87 -40.49 -13.15 -2.69
N ALA A 88 -41.44 -12.74 -1.85
CA ALA A 88 -42.73 -13.42 -1.73
C ALA A 88 -43.55 -13.35 -3.03
N GLU A 89 -43.52 -12.22 -3.75
CA GLU A 89 -44.24 -12.06 -5.03
C GLU A 89 -43.57 -12.78 -6.20
N CYS A 90 -42.23 -12.75 -6.29
CA CYS A 90 -41.50 -13.34 -7.41
C CYS A 90 -41.27 -14.85 -7.28
N THR A 91 -41.31 -15.40 -6.06
CA THR A 91 -41.10 -16.83 -5.86
C THR A 91 -42.43 -17.57 -5.97
N VAL A 92 -42.85 -17.93 -7.19
CA VAL A 92 -43.97 -18.86 -7.38
C VAL A 92 -43.55 -20.22 -6.83
N THR A 93 -44.14 -20.65 -5.71
CA THR A 93 -44.00 -22.02 -5.24
C THR A 93 -44.68 -22.94 -6.27
N PRO A 94 -43.92 -23.81 -6.97
CA PRO A 94 -44.54 -24.71 -7.93
C PRO A 94 -45.47 -25.67 -7.19
N GLU A 95 -46.71 -25.82 -7.67
CA GLU A 95 -47.66 -26.81 -7.16
C GLU A 95 -46.97 -28.18 -7.09
N SER A 96 -47.20 -28.91 -5.99
CA SER A 96 -46.59 -30.22 -5.80
C SER A 96 -46.99 -31.16 -6.95
N TYR A 97 -46.14 -32.14 -7.26
CA TYR A 97 -46.45 -33.11 -8.32
C TYR A 97 -47.76 -33.85 -8.03
N GLU A 98 -48.04 -34.13 -6.75
CA GLU A 98 -49.26 -34.83 -6.32
C GLU A 98 -50.52 -34.01 -6.59
N GLU A 99 -50.52 -32.70 -6.28
CA GLU A 99 -51.65 -31.81 -6.56
C GLU A 99 -51.89 -31.64 -8.07
N ARG A 100 -50.80 -31.48 -8.85
CA ARG A 100 -50.90 -31.43 -10.32
C ARG A 100 -51.42 -32.74 -10.91
N ARG A 101 -50.99 -33.87 -10.37
CA ARG A 101 -51.46 -35.20 -10.78
C ARG A 101 -52.94 -35.39 -10.43
N ALA A 102 -53.37 -34.98 -9.25
CA ALA A 102 -54.77 -35.06 -8.83
C ALA A 102 -55.69 -34.20 -9.71
N LYS A 103 -55.30 -32.96 -10.01
CA LYS A 103 -56.05 -32.09 -10.94
C LYS A 103 -56.16 -32.70 -12.33
N ARG A 104 -55.06 -33.20 -12.90
CA ARG A 104 -55.07 -33.88 -14.21
C ARG A 104 -55.91 -35.15 -14.20
N GLN A 105 -55.88 -35.91 -13.10
CA GLN A 105 -56.66 -37.13 -12.97
C GLN A 105 -58.16 -36.82 -12.91
N ALA A 106 -58.55 -35.80 -12.14
CA ALA A 106 -59.93 -35.32 -12.10
C ALA A 106 -60.40 -34.76 -13.45
N GLU A 107 -59.51 -34.07 -14.18
CA GLU A 107 -59.78 -33.59 -15.54
C GLU A 107 -59.94 -34.74 -16.52
N ILE A 108 -59.08 -35.77 -16.45
CA ILE A 108 -59.20 -36.99 -17.27
C ILE A 108 -60.50 -37.74 -16.95
N GLU A 109 -60.88 -37.84 -15.67
CA GLU A 109 -62.13 -38.48 -15.24
C GLU A 109 -63.36 -37.68 -15.70
N GLY A 110 -63.31 -36.36 -15.59
CA GLY A 110 -64.35 -35.47 -16.13
C GLY A 110 -64.48 -35.58 -17.65
N LEU A 111 -63.36 -35.59 -18.37
CA LEU A 111 -63.32 -35.76 -19.82
C LEU A 111 -63.83 -37.14 -20.24
N LYS A 112 -63.50 -38.21 -19.52
CA LYS A 112 -64.06 -39.55 -19.77
C LYS A 112 -65.56 -39.57 -19.54
N THR A 113 -66.03 -38.97 -18.46
CA THR A 113 -67.46 -38.88 -18.15
C THR A 113 -68.21 -38.07 -19.22
N ALA A 114 -67.62 -36.98 -19.71
CA ALA A 114 -68.19 -36.18 -20.81
C ALA A 114 -68.20 -36.96 -22.13
N LEU A 115 -67.16 -37.75 -22.40
CA LEU A 115 -67.08 -38.61 -23.58
C LEU A 115 -68.15 -39.72 -23.52
N GLU A 116 -68.28 -40.38 -22.37
CA GLU A 116 -69.36 -41.35 -22.11
C GLU A 116 -70.74 -40.72 -22.21
N ALA A 117 -70.93 -39.49 -21.71
CA ALA A 117 -72.18 -38.76 -21.82
C ALA A 117 -72.51 -38.37 -23.28
N LEU A 118 -71.52 -37.98 -24.08
CA LEU A 118 -71.71 -37.68 -25.51
C LEU A 118 -71.98 -38.96 -26.33
N ASP A 119 -71.33 -40.06 -25.99
CA ASP A 119 -71.59 -41.37 -26.58
C ASP A 119 -73.00 -41.88 -26.19
N ALA A 120 -73.41 -41.65 -24.94
CA ALA A 120 -74.76 -41.96 -24.46
C ALA A 120 -75.83 -41.01 -25.05
N GLU A 121 -75.56 -39.71 -25.23
CA GLU A 121 -76.47 -38.74 -25.85
C GLU A 121 -76.66 -38.98 -27.35
N SER A 122 -75.70 -39.63 -28.02
CA SER A 122 -75.90 -40.16 -29.37
C SER A 122 -76.89 -41.33 -29.42
N THR A 123 -77.24 -41.88 -28.25
CA THR A 123 -78.10 -43.05 -28.08
C THR A 123 -79.14 -42.83 -26.97
N THR A 124 -80.22 -42.12 -27.31
CA THR A 124 -81.51 -41.98 -26.57
C THR A 124 -81.63 -40.88 -25.51
N GLY A 125 -82.71 -40.09 -25.64
CA GLY A 125 -83.05 -38.97 -24.77
C GLY A 125 -84.05 -39.27 -23.66
N LEU A 126 -84.50 -38.17 -23.02
CA LEU A 126 -85.52 -37.98 -21.96
C LEU A 126 -84.96 -37.69 -20.54
N MET A 127 -85.29 -36.48 -20.09
CA MET A 127 -85.35 -35.95 -18.71
C MET A 127 -86.34 -36.77 -17.82
N PRO A 128 -86.58 -36.48 -16.50
CA PRO A 128 -86.04 -35.46 -15.58
C PRO A 128 -85.72 -35.94 -14.13
N GLY A 129 -85.05 -35.08 -13.34
CA GLY A 129 -85.63 -34.59 -12.07
C GLY A 129 -85.16 -35.14 -10.70
N SER A 130 -84.75 -34.18 -9.86
CA SER A 130 -85.13 -34.02 -8.44
C SER A 130 -84.23 -34.54 -7.31
N GLN A 131 -83.64 -33.54 -6.61
CA GLN A 131 -83.68 -33.31 -5.16
C GLN A 131 -82.72 -34.00 -4.17
N ARG A 132 -82.29 -33.11 -3.23
CA ARG A 132 -81.96 -33.28 -1.80
C ARG A 132 -80.48 -33.58 -1.48
N GLN A 133 -79.81 -32.61 -0.85
CA GLN A 133 -79.55 -32.52 0.60
C GLN A 133 -78.48 -33.56 1.02
N SER A 134 -77.43 -33.25 1.77
CA SER A 134 -77.39 -32.44 2.98
C SER A 134 -75.98 -32.47 3.57
N GLN A 135 -75.61 -31.36 4.21
CA GLN A 135 -74.97 -31.28 5.53
C GLN A 135 -73.49 -31.69 5.71
N ILE A 136 -72.64 -30.72 6.09
CA ILE A 136 -72.11 -30.47 7.45
C ILE A 136 -70.87 -31.35 7.76
N ARG A 137 -69.67 -30.74 7.93
CA ARG A 137 -69.07 -30.37 9.24
C ARG A 137 -67.56 -30.02 9.16
N GLN A 138 -67.26 -28.76 9.53
CA GLN A 138 -66.20 -28.25 10.42
C GLN A 138 -64.83 -28.99 10.54
N GLN A 139 -63.76 -28.31 10.07
CA GLN A 139 -62.54 -27.80 10.77
C GLN A 139 -61.83 -28.64 11.89
N PRO A 140 -60.58 -28.28 12.31
CA PRO A 140 -59.34 -27.88 11.60
C PRO A 140 -58.11 -28.67 12.16
N LEU A 141 -56.87 -28.41 11.68
CA LEU A 141 -55.64 -28.20 12.47
C LEU A 141 -54.31 -28.57 11.78
N SER A 142 -53.34 -27.67 12.04
CA SER A 142 -51.87 -27.80 12.12
C SER A 142 -51.03 -27.87 10.84
N ALA A 143 -50.23 -26.82 10.68
CA ALA A 143 -48.97 -26.79 9.93
C ALA A 143 -47.91 -27.73 10.58
N PRO A 144 -46.83 -28.09 9.87
CA PRO A 144 -45.62 -27.27 10.01
C PRO A 144 -44.79 -27.04 8.73
N LEU A 145 -44.29 -25.82 8.66
CA LEU A 145 -42.92 -25.35 8.32
C LEU A 145 -41.96 -26.28 7.53
N SER A 146 -41.59 -25.72 6.37
CA SER A 146 -40.30 -25.69 5.68
C SER A 146 -39.04 -26.28 6.35
N LEU A 147 -38.30 -27.09 5.58
CA LEU A 147 -36.90 -27.42 5.83
C LEU A 147 -35.98 -26.50 5.00
N VAL A 148 -35.22 -25.66 5.70
CA VAL A 148 -34.05 -24.91 5.20
C VAL A 148 -32.78 -25.62 5.64
N GLY A 149 -31.82 -25.74 4.71
CA GLY A 149 -30.38 -25.54 4.93
C GLY A 149 -29.64 -26.43 5.94
N SER A 150 -28.68 -27.19 5.41
CA SER A 150 -27.67 -27.96 6.13
C SER A 150 -26.96 -27.19 7.25
N LYS A 151 -27.10 -27.65 8.50
CA LYS A 151 -26.26 -27.27 9.65
C LYS A 151 -25.24 -28.39 9.93
N THR A 152 -24.01 -27.98 10.24
CA THR A 152 -22.95 -28.81 10.82
C THR A 152 -23.38 -29.42 12.16
N PRO A 153 -22.76 -30.53 12.62
CA PRO A 153 -23.32 -31.35 13.70
C PRO A 153 -23.02 -30.80 15.10
N ASN A 154 -24.11 -30.60 15.86
CA ASN A 154 -24.34 -30.91 17.27
C ASN A 154 -23.38 -30.40 18.37
N GLY A 155 -23.82 -29.30 18.99
CA GLY A 155 -23.59 -28.86 20.37
C GLY A 155 -24.43 -27.60 20.63
N PRO A 156 -24.87 -27.28 21.87
CA PRO A 156 -25.80 -26.17 22.11
C PRO A 156 -25.22 -24.85 21.57
N PRO A 157 -26.03 -23.99 20.91
CA PRO A 157 -25.55 -22.75 20.34
C PRO A 157 -25.51 -21.69 21.44
N THR A 158 -24.37 -21.49 22.05
CA THR A 158 -24.08 -20.24 22.76
C THR A 158 -23.47 -19.29 21.73
N SER A 159 -24.01 -18.10 21.52
CA SER A 159 -23.49 -17.05 20.62
C SER A 159 -21.96 -16.89 20.69
N LEU A 160 -21.40 -17.06 21.89
CA LEU A 160 -19.96 -17.06 22.18
C LEU A 160 -19.17 -18.09 21.35
N ARG A 161 -19.71 -19.30 21.14
CA ARG A 161 -19.06 -20.32 20.31
C ARG A 161 -19.08 -19.92 18.84
N SER A 162 -20.17 -19.34 18.36
CA SER A 162 -20.23 -18.83 16.97
C SER A 162 -19.31 -17.64 16.74
N GLU A 163 -19.12 -16.77 17.74
CA GLU A 163 -18.15 -15.68 17.68
C GLU A 163 -16.71 -16.21 17.68
N ALA A 164 -16.38 -17.11 18.62
CA ALA A 164 -15.07 -17.77 18.66
C ALA A 164 -14.76 -18.55 17.37
N ALA A 165 -15.77 -19.15 16.75
CA ALA A 165 -15.61 -19.87 15.48
C ALA A 165 -15.23 -18.95 14.31
N ARG A 166 -15.55 -17.65 14.35
CA ARG A 166 -15.11 -16.69 13.30
C ARG A 166 -13.59 -16.58 13.23
N LEU A 167 -12.89 -16.75 14.36
CA LEU A 167 -11.43 -16.73 14.42
C LEU A 167 -10.77 -17.92 13.70
N LEU A 168 -11.53 -18.97 13.39
CA LEU A 168 -11.04 -20.16 12.67
C LEU A 168 -11.10 -20.01 11.15
N SER A 169 -11.80 -19.00 10.62
CA SER A 169 -11.88 -18.74 9.18
C SER A 169 -10.50 -18.74 8.48
N PRO A 170 -9.47 -18.04 9.00
CA PRO A 170 -8.12 -18.07 8.41
C PRO A 170 -7.29 -19.32 8.75
N LEU A 171 -7.82 -20.27 9.53
CA LEU A 171 -7.10 -21.42 10.08
C LEU A 171 -7.80 -22.73 9.71
N PRO A 172 -7.60 -23.24 8.47
CA PRO A 172 -8.17 -24.51 8.09
C PRO A 172 -7.57 -25.65 8.90
N HIS A 173 -8.38 -26.67 9.18
CA HIS A 173 -8.04 -27.82 10.03
C HIS A 173 -7.67 -27.47 11.49
N ALA A 174 -7.98 -26.26 11.96
CA ALA A 174 -7.88 -25.93 13.38
C ALA A 174 -9.12 -26.41 14.16
N LEU A 175 -8.91 -26.80 15.41
CA LEU A 175 -9.96 -27.28 16.31
C LEU A 175 -10.19 -26.26 17.42
N LEU A 176 -11.46 -25.91 17.67
CA LEU A 176 -11.86 -25.11 18.82
C LEU A 176 -12.12 -26.03 20.00
N LEU A 177 -11.40 -25.80 21.09
CA LEU A 177 -11.52 -26.48 22.36
C LEU A 177 -12.15 -25.52 23.37
N GLN A 178 -12.99 -26.04 24.25
CA GLN A 178 -13.63 -25.29 25.33
C GLN A 178 -13.36 -26.02 26.65
N THR A 179 -12.86 -25.30 27.66
CA THR A 179 -12.67 -25.85 29.01
C THR A 179 -13.99 -25.84 29.79
N GLU A 180 -14.01 -26.51 30.95
CA GLU A 180 -15.15 -26.45 31.88
C GLU A 180 -15.47 -25.02 32.35
N ASN A 181 -14.46 -24.14 32.39
CA ASN A 181 -14.57 -22.73 32.75
C ASN A 181 -15.06 -21.84 31.60
N ALA A 182 -15.48 -22.41 30.47
CA ALA A 182 -15.86 -21.71 29.25
C ALA A 182 -14.76 -20.85 28.62
N GLU A 183 -13.48 -21.18 28.87
CA GLU A 183 -12.35 -20.59 28.14
C GLU A 183 -12.15 -21.34 26.82
N PHE A 184 -11.84 -20.60 25.76
CA PHE A 184 -11.66 -21.17 24.43
C PHE A 184 -10.18 -21.23 24.05
N TYR A 185 -9.80 -22.34 23.43
CA TYR A 185 -8.46 -22.55 22.87
C TYR A 185 -8.56 -23.06 21.44
N VAL A 186 -7.67 -22.60 20.57
CA VAL A 186 -7.59 -23.06 19.18
C VAL A 186 -6.35 -23.93 19.03
N LEU A 187 -6.55 -25.20 18.71
CA LEU A 187 -5.48 -26.14 18.38
C LEU A 187 -5.23 -26.12 16.87
N CYS A 188 -4.03 -25.69 16.47
CA CYS A 188 -3.63 -25.59 15.07
C CYS A 188 -2.44 -26.54 14.78
N PRO A 189 -2.49 -27.36 13.70
CA PRO A 189 -1.35 -28.18 13.32
C PRO A 189 -0.22 -27.30 12.75
N ASN A 190 1.03 -27.58 13.15
CA ASN A 190 2.22 -26.94 12.58
C ASN A 190 2.70 -27.76 11.39
N VAL A 191 2.28 -27.37 10.19
CA VAL A 191 2.61 -28.05 8.93
C VAL A 191 2.89 -26.98 7.89
N LYS A 192 3.69 -27.29 6.88
CA LYS A 192 3.95 -26.35 5.79
C LYS A 192 2.65 -25.97 5.08
N VAL A 193 2.40 -24.68 4.97
CA VAL A 193 1.21 -24.13 4.33
C VAL A 193 1.59 -23.34 3.09
N PHE A 194 0.76 -23.49 2.05
CA PHE A 194 0.83 -22.67 0.86
C PHE A 194 -0.57 -22.33 0.36
N ARG A 195 -0.69 -21.18 -0.29
CA ARG A 195 -1.90 -20.79 -1.03
C ARG A 195 -1.70 -21.18 -2.51
N PRO A 196 -2.47 -22.14 -3.05
CA PRO A 196 -2.39 -22.46 -4.47
C PRO A 196 -2.85 -21.26 -5.31
N VAL A 197 -2.25 -21.09 -6.48
CA VAL A 197 -2.76 -20.16 -7.49
C VAL A 197 -3.78 -20.91 -8.31
N ILE A 198 -5.04 -20.49 -8.22
CA ILE A 198 -6.16 -21.09 -8.94
C ILE A 198 -6.51 -20.15 -10.09
N ASP A 199 -6.38 -20.62 -11.33
CA ASP A 199 -6.63 -19.78 -12.52
C ASP A 199 -8.08 -19.27 -12.60
N SER A 200 -9.05 -20.05 -12.10
CA SER A 200 -10.46 -19.65 -12.05
C SER A 200 -10.78 -18.64 -10.95
N ASP A 201 -9.96 -18.57 -9.91
CA ASP A 201 -10.12 -17.63 -8.80
C ASP A 201 -8.74 -17.14 -8.31
N PRO A 202 -8.19 -16.08 -8.95
CA PRO A 202 -6.89 -15.55 -8.59
C PRO A 202 -6.85 -14.93 -7.18
N PHE A 203 -8.01 -14.67 -6.57
CA PHE A 203 -8.14 -14.07 -5.23
C PHE A 203 -8.50 -15.09 -4.14
N SER A 204 -8.46 -16.38 -4.45
CA SER A 204 -8.76 -17.45 -3.49
C SER A 204 -8.02 -17.29 -2.17
N THR A 205 -8.69 -17.55 -1.05
CA THR A 205 -8.10 -17.55 0.31
C THR A 205 -7.82 -18.96 0.83
N GLU A 206 -8.12 -19.99 0.04
CA GLU A 206 -7.96 -21.39 0.44
C GLU A 206 -6.49 -21.72 0.69
N LEU A 207 -6.21 -22.42 1.80
CA LEU A 207 -4.86 -22.83 2.19
C LEU A 207 -4.73 -24.35 2.17
N VAL A 208 -3.64 -24.83 1.60
CA VAL A 208 -3.32 -26.26 1.49
C VAL A 208 -2.14 -26.60 2.40
N PHE A 209 -2.27 -27.70 3.13
CA PHE A 209 -1.29 -28.17 4.11
C PHE A 209 -0.49 -29.35 3.57
N ALA A 210 0.81 -29.16 3.36
CA ALA A 210 1.72 -30.20 2.89
C ALA A 210 2.23 -31.07 4.07
N ARG A 211 1.42 -32.01 4.54
CA ARG A 211 1.73 -32.88 5.70
C ARG A 211 2.94 -33.80 5.45
N SER A 212 3.21 -34.13 4.19
CA SER A 212 4.28 -35.05 3.80
C SER A 212 5.67 -34.38 3.69
N ASP A 213 5.80 -33.07 3.93
CA ASP A 213 7.09 -32.39 3.84
C ASP A 213 8.00 -32.80 5.01
N PHE A 214 8.98 -33.65 4.70
CA PHE A 214 9.93 -34.17 5.68
C PHE A 214 10.81 -33.05 6.27
N LYS A 215 11.27 -32.10 5.44
CA LYS A 215 12.13 -31.00 5.90
C LYS A 215 11.39 -30.15 6.93
N TRP A 216 10.11 -29.87 6.66
CA TRP A 216 9.29 -29.09 7.59
C TRP A 216 9.14 -29.80 8.93
N ASN A 217 8.77 -31.08 8.89
CA ASN A 217 8.50 -31.89 10.07
C ASN A 217 9.75 -32.13 10.93
N CYS A 218 10.95 -32.18 10.34
CA CYS A 218 12.20 -32.32 11.08
C CYS A 218 12.58 -31.07 11.88
N ASN A 219 12.35 -29.88 11.32
CA ASN A 219 12.69 -28.62 11.98
C ASN A 219 11.59 -28.10 12.92
N ALA A 220 10.36 -28.61 12.77
CA ALA A 220 9.24 -28.25 13.62
C ALA A 220 9.40 -28.85 15.03
N ARG A 221 9.90 -28.05 15.98
CA ARG A 221 10.03 -28.43 17.40
C ARG A 221 8.69 -28.87 18.01
N ASN A 222 7.61 -28.14 17.70
CA ASN A 222 6.25 -28.44 18.12
C ASN A 222 5.41 -28.84 16.90
N LYS A 223 4.71 -29.98 16.98
CA LYS A 223 3.83 -30.48 15.90
C LYS A 223 2.49 -29.75 15.81
N SER A 224 2.09 -29.09 16.89
CA SER A 224 0.86 -28.32 16.99
C SER A 224 1.06 -27.13 17.91
N PHE A 225 0.34 -26.06 17.64
CA PHE A 225 0.25 -24.88 18.48
C PHE A 225 -1.13 -24.80 19.13
N LEU A 226 -1.16 -24.41 20.40
CA LEU A 226 -2.38 -24.14 21.14
C LEU A 226 -2.46 -22.64 21.40
N TYR A 227 -3.45 -21.98 20.80
CA TYR A 227 -3.66 -20.54 20.92
C TYR A 227 -4.83 -20.28 21.88
N PRO A 228 -4.61 -19.64 23.04
CA PRO A 228 -5.71 -19.16 23.87
C PRO A 228 -6.50 -18.08 23.11
N VAL A 229 -7.82 -18.16 23.15
CA VAL A 229 -8.70 -17.09 22.67
C VAL A 229 -8.83 -16.06 23.78
N HIS A 230 -8.65 -14.78 23.46
CA HIS A 230 -8.86 -13.73 24.45
C HIS A 230 -10.33 -13.73 24.95
N PRO A 231 -10.62 -13.40 26.22
CA PRO A 231 -11.99 -13.39 26.74
C PRO A 231 -13.00 -12.52 25.96
N THR A 232 -12.52 -11.50 25.23
CA THR A 232 -13.34 -10.67 24.33
C THR A 232 -13.67 -11.34 22.99
N LEU A 233 -13.18 -12.56 22.75
CA LEU A 233 -13.35 -13.36 21.53
C LEU A 233 -12.89 -12.67 20.24
N SER A 234 -12.05 -11.63 20.35
CA SER A 234 -11.64 -10.81 19.20
C SER A 234 -10.30 -11.22 18.60
N PHE A 235 -9.38 -11.81 19.36
CA PHE A 235 -8.07 -12.22 18.86
C PHE A 235 -7.52 -13.46 19.56
N LEU A 236 -6.53 -14.07 18.92
CA LEU A 236 -5.78 -15.22 19.43
C LEU A 236 -4.50 -14.73 20.10
N GLN A 237 -4.24 -15.21 21.32
CA GLN A 237 -3.00 -14.94 22.03
C GLN A 237 -1.90 -15.87 21.53
N THR A 238 -0.69 -15.35 21.37
CA THR A 238 0.47 -16.13 20.91
C THR A 238 1.42 -16.38 22.09
N PRO A 239 1.51 -17.60 22.64
CA PRO A 239 2.34 -17.88 23.82
C PRO A 239 3.84 -17.85 23.53
N THR A 240 4.25 -18.04 22.28
CA THR A 240 5.66 -18.09 21.87
C THR A 240 5.87 -17.34 20.55
N GLN A 241 7.10 -16.87 20.30
CA GLN A 241 7.47 -16.22 19.03
C GLN A 241 7.23 -17.14 17.83
N ASN A 242 7.66 -18.40 17.90
CA ASN A 242 7.40 -19.40 16.86
C ASN A 242 5.89 -19.56 16.55
N SER A 243 5.04 -19.58 17.57
CA SER A 243 3.59 -19.60 17.38
C SER A 243 3.03 -18.31 16.77
N ALA A 244 3.64 -17.15 17.07
CA ALA A 244 3.27 -15.87 16.47
C ALA A 244 3.65 -15.80 14.99
N LEU A 245 4.87 -16.20 14.65
CA LEU A 245 5.37 -16.30 13.28
C LEU A 245 4.47 -17.21 12.42
N TYR A 246 4.11 -18.38 12.95
CA TYR A 246 3.23 -19.31 12.23
C TYR A 246 1.81 -18.76 12.05
N LEU A 247 1.24 -18.12 13.08
CA LEU A 247 -0.07 -17.51 12.99
C LEU A 247 -0.09 -16.32 12.02
N LEU A 248 0.98 -15.52 12.00
CA LEU A 248 1.18 -14.43 11.05
C LEU A 248 1.23 -14.99 9.62
N LEU A 249 2.03 -16.03 9.36
CA LEU A 249 2.12 -16.69 8.05
C LEU A 249 0.74 -17.15 7.56
N MET A 250 -0.04 -17.81 8.42
CA MET A 250 -1.39 -18.29 8.10
C MET A 250 -2.35 -17.15 7.74
N ARG A 251 -2.42 -16.12 8.60
CA ARG A 251 -3.29 -14.95 8.38
C ARG A 251 -2.90 -14.19 7.12
N TRP A 252 -1.61 -14.07 6.84
CA TRP A 252 -1.10 -13.41 5.65
C TRP A 252 -1.44 -14.18 4.37
N LEU A 253 -1.22 -15.50 4.34
CA LEU A 253 -1.62 -16.32 3.19
C LEU A 253 -3.12 -16.25 2.94
N HIS A 254 -3.93 -16.20 3.99
CA HIS A 254 -5.39 -16.00 3.91
C HIS A 254 -5.81 -14.56 3.51
N ARG A 255 -4.87 -13.66 3.18
CA ARG A 255 -5.13 -12.24 2.85
C ARG A 255 -5.78 -11.42 3.97
N ASN A 256 -5.69 -11.87 5.22
CA ASN A 256 -6.15 -11.09 6.38
C ASN A 256 -5.00 -10.23 6.90
N TYR A 257 -4.69 -9.16 6.16
CA TYR A 257 -3.53 -8.31 6.41
C TYR A 257 -3.63 -7.54 7.74
N GLY A 258 -4.81 -7.00 8.09
CA GLY A 258 -4.98 -6.22 9.33
C GLY A 258 -4.73 -7.03 10.60
N GLU A 259 -5.15 -8.30 10.61
CA GLU A 259 -4.89 -9.22 11.72
C GLU A 259 -3.46 -9.79 11.72
N ALA A 260 -2.78 -9.79 10.56
CA ALA A 260 -1.36 -10.13 10.46
C ALA A 260 -0.47 -8.98 10.98
N ALA A 261 -0.79 -7.73 10.64
CA ALA A 261 -0.08 -6.54 11.11
C ALA A 261 -0.08 -6.46 12.66
N ALA A 262 -1.20 -6.81 13.30
CA ALA A 262 -1.30 -6.83 14.76
C ALA A 262 -0.34 -7.82 15.45
N LEU A 263 0.12 -8.86 14.73
CA LEU A 263 1.04 -9.88 15.27
C LEU A 263 2.52 -9.53 15.05
N VAL A 264 2.84 -8.47 14.31
CA VAL A 264 4.25 -8.13 14.03
C VAL A 264 5.01 -7.80 15.31
N ASN A 265 4.38 -7.11 16.25
CA ASN A 265 4.99 -6.75 17.53
C ASN A 265 5.32 -7.97 18.40
N SER A 266 4.58 -9.09 18.28
CA SER A 266 4.87 -10.31 19.05
C SER A 266 5.99 -11.17 18.44
N ILE A 267 6.48 -10.78 17.26
CA ILE A 267 7.58 -11.46 16.55
C ILE A 267 8.93 -10.76 16.80
N ALA A 268 8.92 -9.51 17.27
CA ALA A 268 10.12 -8.71 17.48
C ALA A 268 11.12 -9.39 18.42
N THR A 269 12.36 -9.60 17.95
CA THR A 269 13.44 -10.19 18.73
C THR A 269 14.81 -9.69 18.30
N ASP A 270 15.70 -9.60 19.28
CA ASP A 270 17.13 -9.28 19.08
C ASP A 270 18.01 -10.56 19.04
N ASP A 271 17.43 -11.73 19.29
CA ASP A 271 18.13 -13.02 19.30
C ASP A 271 18.15 -13.69 17.93
N ARG A 272 19.03 -14.71 17.78
CA ARG A 272 19.05 -15.56 16.57
C ARG A 272 17.82 -16.46 16.53
N LEU A 273 17.17 -16.51 15.37
CA LEU A 273 16.04 -17.39 15.13
C LEU A 273 16.44 -18.86 15.25
N ASP A 274 15.58 -19.66 15.88
CA ASP A 274 15.70 -21.11 15.89
C ASP A 274 15.52 -21.69 14.46
N ALA A 275 15.89 -22.95 14.25
CA ALA A 275 15.74 -23.62 12.96
C ALA A 275 14.26 -23.68 12.52
N GLY A 276 13.34 -23.89 13.47
CA GLY A 276 11.90 -23.88 13.21
C GLY A 276 11.37 -22.49 12.83
N GLU A 277 11.82 -21.45 13.52
CA GLU A 277 11.42 -20.06 13.28
C GLU A 277 11.96 -19.55 11.95
N SER A 278 13.24 -19.83 11.67
CA SER A 278 13.91 -19.52 10.40
C SER A 278 13.21 -20.19 9.23
N GLN A 279 12.71 -21.42 9.39
CA GLN A 279 11.95 -22.09 8.35
C GLN A 279 10.61 -21.41 8.05
N ILE A 280 9.87 -20.97 9.08
CA ILE A 280 8.61 -20.24 8.90
C ILE A 280 8.88 -18.87 8.29
N PHE A 281 9.93 -18.18 8.74
CA PHE A 281 10.34 -16.89 8.20
C PHE A 281 10.72 -17.00 6.71
N ASN A 282 11.49 -18.01 6.33
CA ASN A 282 11.83 -18.26 4.93
C ASN A 282 10.60 -18.59 4.07
N GLN A 283 9.54 -19.16 4.65
CA GLN A 283 8.28 -19.42 3.94
C GLN A 283 7.57 -18.11 3.56
N LEU A 284 7.80 -17.00 4.27
CA LEU A 284 7.26 -15.68 3.91
C LEU A 284 7.78 -15.18 2.55
N SER A 285 8.95 -15.66 2.11
CA SER A 285 9.51 -15.35 0.77
C SER A 285 8.61 -15.75 -0.38
N ILE A 286 7.80 -16.79 -0.18
CA ILE A 286 6.95 -17.37 -1.21
C ILE A 286 5.73 -16.48 -1.47
N ILE A 287 5.38 -15.62 -0.52
CA ILE A 287 4.24 -14.71 -0.64
C ILE A 287 4.59 -13.60 -1.63
N GLY A 288 4.21 -13.78 -2.88
CA GLY A 288 4.38 -12.81 -3.97
C GLY A 288 3.26 -11.78 -4.09
N ASP A 289 2.48 -11.53 -3.02
CA ASP A 289 1.39 -10.56 -3.06
C ASP A 289 1.92 -9.13 -3.31
N ALA A 290 1.25 -8.43 -4.22
CA ALA A 290 1.50 -7.02 -4.54
C ALA A 290 0.43 -6.10 -3.91
N ASP A 291 -0.20 -6.54 -2.83
CA ASP A 291 -1.20 -5.76 -2.10
C ASP A 291 -0.52 -4.57 -1.35
N PRO A 292 -1.16 -3.38 -1.27
CA PRO A 292 -0.63 -2.24 -0.51
C PRO A 292 -0.29 -2.58 0.95
N ASP A 293 -1.13 -3.35 1.63
CA ASP A 293 -0.93 -3.70 3.03
C ASP A 293 0.19 -4.73 3.21
N THR A 294 0.38 -5.60 2.20
CA THR A 294 1.51 -6.56 2.18
C THR A 294 2.86 -5.84 2.19
N HIS A 295 3.00 -4.75 1.42
CA HIS A 295 4.21 -3.93 1.45
C HIS A 295 4.44 -3.35 2.85
N ALA A 296 3.38 -2.84 3.49
CA ALA A 296 3.49 -2.26 4.83
C ALA A 296 3.88 -3.31 5.89
N ILE A 297 3.28 -4.51 5.85
CA ILE A 297 3.60 -5.61 6.77
C ILE A 297 5.05 -6.08 6.59
N ARG A 298 5.54 -6.22 5.35
CA ARG A 298 6.96 -6.56 5.09
C ARG A 298 7.89 -5.55 5.74
N LEU A 299 7.60 -4.26 5.61
CA LEU A 299 8.40 -3.20 6.23
C LEU A 299 8.30 -3.21 7.76
N GLN A 300 7.12 -3.45 8.33
CA GLN A 300 6.94 -3.60 9.78
C GLN A 300 7.74 -4.80 10.32
N ILE A 301 7.73 -5.93 9.62
CA ILE A 301 8.55 -7.10 9.98
C ILE A 301 10.04 -6.78 9.87
N THR A 302 10.45 -6.05 8.82
CA THR A 302 11.83 -5.54 8.70
C THR A 302 12.21 -4.73 9.93
N LEU A 303 11.35 -3.83 10.41
CA LEU A 303 11.62 -3.06 11.63
C LEU A 303 11.64 -3.89 12.90
N ALA A 304 10.75 -4.88 13.03
CA ALA A 304 10.65 -5.74 14.20
C ALA A 304 11.86 -6.67 14.35
N MET A 305 12.46 -7.09 13.22
CA MET A 305 13.54 -8.08 13.19
C MET A 305 14.88 -7.51 12.70
N CYS A 306 15.01 -6.19 12.51
CA CYS A 306 16.24 -5.58 11.99
C CYS A 306 17.49 -5.82 12.85
N ASN A 307 17.30 -6.08 14.14
CA ASN A 307 18.37 -6.33 15.09
C ASN A 307 18.76 -7.81 15.19
N ALA A 308 17.97 -8.73 14.62
CA ALA A 308 18.23 -10.16 14.69
C ALA A 308 19.49 -10.51 13.87
N PRO A 309 20.56 -11.04 14.49
CA PRO A 309 21.83 -11.24 13.80
C PRO A 309 21.80 -12.47 12.88
N GLY A 310 22.25 -12.30 11.63
CA GLY A 310 22.41 -13.40 10.67
C GLY A 310 21.13 -13.82 9.95
N LEU A 311 20.13 -12.92 9.90
CA LEU A 311 18.89 -13.13 9.17
C LEU A 311 19.09 -12.79 7.68
N GLU A 312 18.81 -13.75 6.80
CA GLU A 312 18.71 -13.50 5.36
C GLU A 312 17.31 -12.97 5.03
N TRP A 313 17.24 -11.77 4.48
CA TRP A 313 15.95 -11.14 4.16
C TRP A 313 15.35 -11.71 2.87
N PRO A 314 14.08 -12.16 2.89
CA PRO A 314 13.38 -12.67 1.72
C PRO A 314 13.14 -11.65 0.61
N TRP A 315 13.02 -10.38 0.97
CA TRP A 315 12.66 -9.28 0.10
C TRP A 315 13.68 -8.15 0.18
N GLU A 316 13.61 -7.25 -0.80
CA GLU A 316 14.47 -6.09 -0.87
C GLU A 316 13.76 -4.86 -0.30
N ASN A 317 14.26 -4.35 0.82
CA ASN A 317 13.64 -3.24 1.55
C ASN A 317 13.38 -2.01 0.66
N CYS A 318 14.33 -1.64 -0.21
CA CYS A 318 14.18 -0.49 -1.11
C CYS A 318 12.98 -0.63 -2.06
N LYS A 319 12.72 -1.83 -2.59
CA LYS A 319 11.58 -2.10 -3.47
C LYS A 319 10.27 -2.14 -2.72
N GLU A 320 10.27 -2.68 -1.50
CA GLU A 320 9.08 -2.71 -0.67
C GLU A 320 8.65 -1.30 -0.24
N VAL A 321 9.59 -0.42 0.09
CA VAL A 321 9.29 1.00 0.35
C VAL A 321 8.74 1.68 -0.88
N GLU A 322 9.32 1.44 -2.05
CA GLU A 322 8.78 1.99 -3.29
C GLU A 322 7.34 1.53 -3.55
N GLY A 323 7.08 0.22 -3.40
CA GLY A 323 5.74 -0.35 -3.54
C GLY A 323 4.75 0.25 -2.54
N TYR A 324 5.18 0.44 -1.29
CA TYR A 324 4.42 1.11 -0.24
C TYR A 324 4.12 2.57 -0.60
N LEU A 325 5.12 3.36 -1.00
CA LEU A 325 4.94 4.77 -1.33
C LEU A 325 4.08 4.99 -2.57
N ARG A 326 4.21 4.13 -3.60
CA ARG A 326 3.37 4.18 -4.80
C ARG A 326 1.90 3.93 -4.48
N LYS A 327 1.60 3.17 -3.43
CA LYS A 327 0.24 2.76 -3.04
C LYS A 327 -0.20 3.33 -1.69
N LEU A 328 0.48 4.37 -1.19
CA LEU A 328 0.29 4.91 0.16
C LEU A 328 -1.17 5.29 0.46
N SER A 329 -1.88 5.83 -0.55
CA SER A 329 -3.30 6.17 -0.46
C SER A 329 -4.22 4.97 -0.23
N HIS A 330 -3.80 3.78 -0.65
CA HIS A 330 -4.57 2.54 -0.58
C HIS A 330 -4.19 1.64 0.59
N VAL A 331 -3.18 2.03 1.39
CA VAL A 331 -2.80 1.29 2.60
C VAL A 331 -3.83 1.51 3.70
N SER A 332 -4.37 0.41 4.22
CA SER A 332 -5.30 0.37 5.35
C SER A 332 -4.69 1.00 6.60
N ALA A 333 -5.52 1.71 7.37
CA ALA A 333 -5.06 2.37 8.60
C ALA A 333 -4.41 1.40 9.61
N ARG A 334 -4.86 0.14 9.68
CA ARG A 334 -4.31 -0.89 10.59
C ARG A 334 -2.90 -1.33 10.21
N CYS A 335 -2.55 -1.28 8.93
CA CYS A 335 -1.26 -1.73 8.40
C CYS A 335 -0.30 -0.56 8.14
N ARG A 336 -0.79 0.69 8.19
CA ARG A 336 -0.02 1.89 7.87
C ARG A 336 1.12 2.10 8.86
N LEU A 337 2.31 2.40 8.35
CA LEU A 337 3.48 2.76 9.16
C LEU A 337 3.26 4.12 9.80
N SER A 338 3.65 4.25 11.06
CA SER A 338 3.78 5.55 11.73
C SER A 338 4.92 6.36 11.10
N LEU A 339 4.89 7.69 11.30
CA LEU A 339 5.93 8.58 10.77
C LEU A 339 7.33 8.21 11.29
N ALA A 340 7.43 7.78 12.55
CA ALA A 340 8.70 7.35 13.15
C ALA A 340 9.23 6.03 12.54
N GLU A 341 8.32 5.09 12.27
CA GLU A 341 8.66 3.82 11.59
C GLU A 341 9.09 4.09 10.14
N GLU A 342 8.38 4.94 9.42
CA GLU A 342 8.70 5.27 8.03
C GLU A 342 10.10 5.91 7.92
N VAL A 343 10.44 6.87 8.80
CA VAL A 343 11.79 7.45 8.86
C VAL A 343 12.86 6.40 9.16
N ARG A 344 12.56 5.44 10.05
CA ARG A 344 13.49 4.37 10.41
C ARG A 344 13.74 3.43 9.22
N VAL A 345 12.69 3.04 8.49
CA VAL A 345 12.80 2.20 7.29
C VAL A 345 13.60 2.91 6.20
N LEU A 346 13.33 4.21 5.96
CA LEU A 346 14.08 4.99 4.99
C LEU A 346 15.57 5.09 5.35
N ARG A 347 15.89 5.23 6.64
CA ARG A 347 17.28 5.19 7.11
C ARG A 347 17.95 3.84 6.81
N ILE A 348 17.27 2.72 7.07
CA ILE A 348 17.77 1.38 6.73
C ILE A 348 18.03 1.29 5.21
N CYS A 349 17.11 1.75 4.38
CA CYS A 349 17.26 1.77 2.92
C CYS A 349 18.42 2.69 2.46
N SER A 350 18.59 3.85 3.09
CA SER A 350 19.70 4.76 2.83
C SER A 350 21.06 4.11 3.14
N ASP A 351 21.15 3.41 4.27
CA ASP A 351 22.37 2.71 4.68
C ASP A 351 22.68 1.52 3.77
N GLU A 352 21.66 0.76 3.34
CA GLU A 352 21.80 -0.31 2.34
C GLU A 352 22.31 0.22 0.99
N ARG A 353 21.73 1.31 0.49
CA ARG A 353 22.14 1.95 -0.78
C ARG A 353 23.59 2.42 -0.72
N LYS A 354 23.96 3.19 0.29
CA LYS A 354 25.35 3.66 0.49
C LYS A 354 26.33 2.50 0.56
N ARG A 355 25.98 1.41 1.25
CA ARG A 355 26.80 0.21 1.33
C ARG A 355 26.98 -0.44 -0.04
N ARG A 356 25.91 -0.61 -0.81
CA ARG A 356 25.96 -1.16 -2.18
C ARG A 356 26.79 -0.28 -3.11
N GLU A 357 26.67 1.04 -3.01
CA GLU A 357 27.47 1.99 -3.79
C GLU A 357 28.97 1.88 -3.51
N LEU A 358 29.36 1.80 -2.22
CA LEU A 358 30.75 1.57 -1.83
C LEU A 358 31.28 0.26 -2.42
N VAL A 359 30.52 -0.83 -2.29
CA VAL A 359 30.92 -2.14 -2.86
C VAL A 359 31.01 -2.07 -4.38
N ARG A 360 30.06 -1.42 -5.06
CA ARG A 360 30.12 -1.18 -6.53
C ARG A 360 31.36 -0.37 -6.91
N ALA A 361 31.75 0.62 -6.12
CA ALA A 361 32.95 1.41 -6.34
C ALA A 361 34.23 0.54 -6.22
N GLU A 362 34.29 -0.35 -5.23
CA GLU A 362 35.41 -1.30 -5.06
C GLU A 362 35.47 -2.32 -6.20
N VAL A 363 34.34 -2.87 -6.63
CA VAL A 363 34.27 -3.78 -7.79
C VAL A 363 34.75 -3.07 -9.06
N LYS A 364 34.37 -1.81 -9.26
CA LYS A 364 34.86 -0.97 -10.36
C LYS A 364 36.36 -0.69 -10.24
N ALA A 365 36.87 -0.42 -9.04
CA ALA A 365 38.30 -0.21 -8.79
C ALA A 365 39.11 -1.47 -9.10
N MET A 366 38.64 -2.64 -8.69
CA MET A 366 39.30 -3.91 -8.99
C MET A 366 39.30 -4.21 -10.49
N LYS A 367 38.21 -3.90 -11.19
CA LYS A 367 38.15 -3.98 -12.66
C LYS A 367 39.10 -3.01 -13.36
N ARG A 368 39.40 -1.85 -12.75
CA ARG A 368 40.40 -0.90 -13.27
C ARG A 368 41.84 -1.37 -13.00
N GLN A 369 42.08 -1.97 -11.84
CA GLN A 369 43.40 -2.48 -11.44
C GLN A 369 43.85 -3.65 -12.32
N PHE A 370 42.93 -4.54 -12.71
CA PHE A 370 43.19 -5.67 -13.59
C PHE A 370 42.64 -5.40 -14.99
N TRP A 371 43.52 -5.10 -15.95
CA TRP A 371 43.15 -4.69 -17.31
C TRP A 371 42.33 -5.78 -18.06
N GLY A 372 41.26 -5.38 -18.76
CA GLY A 372 40.57 -6.20 -19.75
C GLY A 372 39.76 -7.41 -19.23
N THR A 373 39.87 -8.55 -19.93
CA THR A 373 39.14 -9.81 -19.67
C THR A 373 39.56 -10.49 -18.37
N TYR A 374 40.81 -10.30 -17.93
CA TYR A 374 41.35 -10.93 -16.72
C TYR A 374 40.62 -10.51 -15.44
N GLY A 375 40.35 -9.21 -15.27
CA GLY A 375 39.57 -8.70 -14.14
C GLY A 375 38.13 -9.24 -14.11
N LYS A 376 37.49 -9.38 -15.27
CA LYS A 376 36.13 -9.93 -15.37
C LYS A 376 36.10 -11.42 -15.01
N VAL A 377 37.04 -12.21 -15.51
CA VAL A 377 37.15 -13.64 -15.19
C VAL A 377 37.42 -13.86 -13.71
N LYS A 378 38.27 -13.02 -13.09
CA LYS A 378 38.57 -13.08 -11.67
C LYS A 378 37.36 -12.74 -10.79
N LEU A 379 36.62 -11.68 -11.11
CA LEU A 379 35.38 -11.33 -10.41
C LEU A 379 34.30 -12.42 -10.55
N MET A 380 34.16 -13.03 -11.73
CA MET A 380 33.27 -14.17 -11.95
C MET A 380 33.67 -15.39 -11.11
N ARG A 381 34.98 -15.64 -10.95
CA ARG A 381 35.48 -16.70 -10.08
C ARG A 381 35.16 -16.42 -8.62
N TYR A 382 35.36 -15.19 -8.14
CA TYR A 382 34.99 -14.80 -6.79
C TYR A 382 33.49 -14.93 -6.54
N HIS A 383 32.65 -14.54 -7.50
CA HIS A 383 31.21 -14.76 -7.41
C HIS A 383 30.88 -16.25 -7.23
N LYS A 384 31.45 -17.14 -8.05
CA LYS A 384 31.26 -18.59 -7.93
C LYS A 384 31.70 -19.14 -6.57
N ILE A 385 32.85 -18.69 -6.05
CA ILE A 385 33.34 -19.09 -4.73
C ILE A 385 32.38 -18.66 -3.62
N LEU A 386 31.72 -17.50 -3.77
CA LEU A 386 30.77 -16.98 -2.79
C LEU A 386 29.40 -17.67 -2.85
N THR A 387 28.94 -18.08 -4.03
CA THR A 387 27.61 -18.65 -4.25
C THR A 387 27.55 -20.16 -4.14
N ASP A 388 28.59 -20.86 -4.58
CA ASP A 388 28.58 -22.32 -4.73
C ASP A 388 29.60 -22.97 -3.80
N ALA A 389 29.10 -23.83 -2.91
CA ALA A 389 29.92 -24.57 -1.95
C ALA A 389 30.90 -25.53 -2.65
N ALA A 390 30.52 -26.11 -3.79
CA ALA A 390 31.39 -27.00 -4.56
C ALA A 390 32.53 -26.20 -5.21
N ALA A 391 32.21 -25.08 -5.86
CA ALA A 391 33.21 -24.18 -6.43
C ALA A 391 34.13 -23.56 -5.36
N SER A 392 33.63 -23.34 -4.15
CA SER A 392 34.48 -22.94 -3.02
C SER A 392 35.43 -24.06 -2.60
N ALA A 393 35.01 -25.32 -2.57
CA ALA A 393 35.91 -26.43 -2.23
C ALA A 393 37.00 -26.68 -3.29
N GLU A 394 36.69 -26.44 -4.56
CA GLU A 394 37.63 -26.62 -5.69
C GLU A 394 38.58 -25.43 -5.91
N ALA A 395 38.31 -24.28 -5.30
CA ALA A 395 39.09 -23.07 -5.52
C ALA A 395 40.47 -23.09 -4.85
N THR A 396 41.45 -22.46 -5.49
CA THR A 396 42.84 -22.42 -5.00
C THR A 396 42.94 -21.68 -3.66
N ALA A 397 43.86 -22.10 -2.78
CA ALA A 397 44.09 -21.44 -1.49
C ALA A 397 44.45 -19.94 -1.62
N GLN A 398 45.08 -19.56 -2.73
CA GLN A 398 45.39 -18.17 -3.05
C GLN A 398 44.12 -17.33 -3.29
N ASP A 399 43.17 -17.86 -4.07
CA ASP A 399 41.91 -17.18 -4.38
C ASP A 399 41.08 -16.93 -3.10
N HIS A 400 41.09 -17.88 -2.15
CA HIS A 400 40.47 -17.71 -0.84
C HIS A 400 41.14 -16.62 0.00
N ARG A 401 42.49 -16.56 0.04
CA ARG A 401 43.22 -15.53 0.79
C ARG A 401 42.93 -14.14 0.24
N GLU A 402 43.04 -13.97 -1.07
CA GLU A 402 42.78 -12.69 -1.73
C GLU A 402 41.33 -12.22 -1.54
N LEU A 403 40.35 -13.14 -1.62
CA LEU A 403 38.95 -12.82 -1.36
C LEU A 403 38.71 -12.39 0.10
N GLN A 404 39.33 -13.07 1.08
CA GLN A 404 39.21 -12.70 2.49
C GLN A 404 39.88 -11.36 2.81
N GLU A 405 41.04 -11.08 2.21
CA GLU A 405 41.70 -9.77 2.32
C GLU A 405 40.85 -8.67 1.71
N TRP A 406 40.22 -8.93 0.56
CA TRP A 406 39.34 -7.97 -0.08
C TRP A 406 38.07 -7.71 0.75
N LEU A 407 37.43 -8.75 1.29
CA LEU A 407 36.31 -8.60 2.24
C LEU A 407 36.72 -7.80 3.48
N LYS A 408 37.92 -8.03 4.02
CA LYS A 408 38.47 -7.24 5.14
C LYS A 408 38.69 -5.78 4.76
N HIS A 409 39.16 -5.51 3.54
CA HIS A 409 39.33 -4.15 3.01
C HIS A 409 37.97 -3.44 2.87
N ILE A 410 36.98 -4.08 2.24
CA ILE A 410 35.63 -3.54 2.09
C ILE A 410 35.02 -3.26 3.46
N ARG A 411 35.13 -4.20 4.41
CA ARG A 411 34.62 -4.02 5.78
C ARG A 411 35.27 -2.83 6.48
N LYS A 412 36.57 -2.59 6.29
CA LYS A 412 37.26 -1.41 6.84
C LYS A 412 36.68 -0.12 6.27
N LYS A 413 36.38 -0.08 4.97
CA LYS A 413 35.74 1.09 4.31
C LYS A 413 34.30 1.30 4.77
N VAL A 414 33.50 0.24 4.88
CA VAL A 414 32.12 0.30 5.40
C VAL A 414 32.11 0.84 6.84
N ARG A 415 33.01 0.37 7.70
CA ARG A 415 33.18 0.90 9.07
C ARG A 415 33.64 2.35 9.09
N ALA A 416 34.56 2.74 8.19
CA ALA A 416 35.00 4.13 8.08
C ALA A 416 33.85 5.07 7.65
N ALA A 417 32.88 4.56 6.89
CA ALA A 417 31.65 5.27 6.52
C ALA A 417 30.56 5.24 7.60
N GLN A 418 30.82 4.68 8.79
CA GLN A 418 29.87 4.53 9.90
C GLN A 418 28.60 3.73 9.55
N LEU A 419 28.68 2.84 8.55
CA LEU A 419 27.56 1.99 8.15
C LEU A 419 27.58 0.66 8.93
N PRO A 420 26.41 0.06 9.22
CA PRO A 420 26.35 -1.31 9.71
C PRO A 420 27.00 -2.25 8.67
N GLY A 421 27.73 -3.27 9.15
CA GLY A 421 28.61 -4.04 8.29
C GLY A 421 29.26 -5.23 8.97
N GLY A 422 28.44 -6.22 9.33
CA GLY A 422 28.89 -7.55 9.70
C GLY A 422 29.76 -8.21 8.60
N ARG A 423 30.48 -9.28 8.95
CA ARG A 423 31.26 -10.03 7.95
C ARG A 423 30.34 -10.66 6.89
N GLU A 424 29.25 -11.27 7.34
CA GLU A 424 28.27 -11.94 6.47
C GLU A 424 27.49 -10.92 5.64
N GLU A 425 27.04 -9.81 6.22
CA GLU A 425 26.36 -8.74 5.47
C GLU A 425 27.21 -8.18 4.32
N VAL A 426 28.51 -7.93 4.54
CA VAL A 426 29.41 -7.44 3.48
C VAL A 426 29.60 -8.50 2.40
N LYS A 427 29.65 -9.78 2.80
CA LYS A 427 29.77 -10.91 1.89
C LYS A 427 28.50 -11.06 1.02
N GLU A 428 27.32 -10.94 1.61
CA GLU A 428 26.03 -10.97 0.90
C GLU A 428 25.93 -9.84 -0.11
N VAL A 429 26.20 -8.60 0.31
CA VAL A 429 26.15 -7.42 -0.57
C VAL A 429 27.16 -7.55 -1.71
N LEU A 430 28.37 -8.05 -1.44
CA LEU A 430 29.35 -8.32 -2.48
C LEU A 430 28.84 -9.39 -3.46
N THR A 431 28.22 -10.45 -2.95
CA THR A 431 27.67 -11.52 -3.77
C THR A 431 26.57 -11.00 -4.68
N GLN A 432 25.67 -10.17 -4.17
CA GLN A 432 24.60 -9.51 -4.94
C GLN A 432 25.18 -8.59 -6.03
N VAL A 433 26.13 -7.72 -5.68
CA VAL A 433 26.76 -6.77 -6.63
C VAL A 433 27.52 -7.52 -7.73
N LEU A 434 28.21 -8.61 -7.41
CA LEU A 434 28.93 -9.44 -8.40
C LEU A 434 27.99 -10.24 -9.30
N GLY A 435 26.86 -10.71 -8.76
CA GLY A 435 25.83 -11.43 -9.53
C GLY A 435 25.04 -10.52 -10.47
N GLY A 436 25.30 -9.20 -10.46
CA GLY A 436 24.57 -8.25 -11.29
C GLY A 436 23.13 -8.06 -10.86
N TRP A 437 22.83 -8.33 -9.57
CA TRP A 437 21.53 -8.06 -8.95
C TRP A 437 21.31 -6.54 -8.94
N GLU A 438 20.75 -6.10 -10.05
CA GLU A 438 20.20 -4.80 -10.42
C GLU A 438 21.12 -3.56 -10.39
N LYS A 439 21.11 -2.88 -11.55
CA LYS A 439 21.22 -1.42 -11.57
C LYS A 439 19.96 -0.93 -10.89
N GLU A 440 20.10 -0.24 -9.76
CA GLU A 440 18.95 0.44 -9.13
C GLU A 440 18.25 1.30 -10.17
N ASP A 441 16.92 1.20 -10.23
CA ASP A 441 16.10 2.10 -11.02
C ASP A 441 16.31 3.52 -10.47
N PRO A 442 16.77 4.49 -11.29
CA PRO A 442 16.91 5.87 -10.85
C PRO A 442 15.64 6.42 -10.21
N MET A 443 14.47 5.92 -10.62
CA MET A 443 13.17 6.31 -10.06
C MET A 443 13.03 5.92 -8.59
N THR A 444 13.42 4.70 -8.22
CA THR A 444 13.34 4.19 -6.84
C THR A 444 14.18 5.07 -5.91
N SER A 445 15.44 5.33 -6.27
CA SER A 445 16.34 6.14 -5.44
C SER A 445 15.84 7.56 -5.25
N LEU A 446 15.31 8.16 -6.31
CA LEU A 446 14.73 9.49 -6.28
C LEU A 446 13.47 9.57 -5.40
N MET A 447 12.58 8.57 -5.50
CA MET A 447 11.35 8.51 -4.72
C MET A 447 11.66 8.47 -3.21
N LEU A 448 12.64 7.64 -2.82
CA LEU A 448 13.09 7.54 -1.43
C LEU A 448 13.69 8.86 -0.94
N GLU A 449 14.59 9.47 -1.71
CA GLU A 449 15.21 10.76 -1.35
C GLU A 449 14.17 11.89 -1.22
N ASN A 450 13.21 11.96 -2.13
CA ASN A 450 12.14 12.94 -2.07
C ASN A 450 11.25 12.73 -0.85
N ARG A 451 10.97 11.46 -0.49
CA ARG A 451 10.19 11.14 0.70
C ARG A 451 10.94 11.46 1.98
N GLU A 452 12.24 11.17 2.05
CA GLU A 452 13.11 11.57 3.17
C GLU A 452 13.07 13.09 3.39
N LYS A 453 13.23 13.89 2.34
CA LYS A 453 13.13 15.36 2.40
C LYS A 453 11.76 15.82 2.88
N TYR A 454 10.69 15.20 2.38
CA TYR A 454 9.32 15.51 2.80
C TYR A 454 9.10 15.25 4.29
N LEU A 455 9.54 14.09 4.80
CA LEU A 455 9.40 13.74 6.21
C LEU A 455 10.27 14.64 7.12
N ALA A 456 11.48 15.00 6.68
CA ALA A 456 12.33 15.94 7.39
C ALA A 456 11.67 17.33 7.51
N ALA A 457 11.07 17.83 6.43
CA ALA A 457 10.31 19.09 6.44
C ALA A 457 8.98 19.02 7.22
N LEU A 458 8.44 17.82 7.46
CA LEU A 458 7.31 17.64 8.38
C LEU A 458 7.74 17.76 9.84
N GLN A 459 8.91 17.24 10.19
CA GLN A 459 9.45 17.29 11.56
C GLN A 459 10.02 18.67 11.91
N ASP A 460 10.68 19.32 10.96
CA ASP A 460 11.35 20.61 11.14
C ASP A 460 10.79 21.65 10.17
N LEU A 461 10.03 22.61 10.73
CA LEU A 461 9.40 23.68 9.96
C LEU A 461 10.42 24.64 9.32
N THR A 462 11.65 24.71 9.84
CA THR A 462 12.71 25.57 9.29
C THR A 462 13.23 25.09 7.93
N GLN A 463 12.98 23.81 7.61
CA GLN A 463 13.38 23.20 6.33
C GLN A 463 12.37 23.47 5.21
N ARG A 464 11.36 24.31 5.44
CA ARG A 464 10.39 24.74 4.43
C ARG A 464 10.78 26.12 3.87
N PRO A 465 10.87 26.30 2.54
CA PRO A 465 10.57 25.36 1.47
C PRO A 465 11.72 24.38 1.15
N PHE A 466 11.40 23.13 0.77
CA PHE A 466 12.36 22.13 0.31
C PHE A 466 12.18 21.82 -1.18
N THR A 467 13.25 21.44 -1.87
CA THR A 467 13.24 21.13 -3.31
C THR A 467 13.14 19.63 -3.54
N VAL A 468 12.14 19.23 -4.33
CA VAL A 468 11.92 17.85 -4.79
C VAL A 468 12.71 17.63 -6.07
N SER A 469 13.45 16.53 -6.15
CA SER A 469 14.19 16.14 -7.34
C SER A 469 13.23 15.44 -8.32
N CYS A 470 13.26 15.79 -9.61
CA CYS A 470 12.38 15.20 -10.64
C CYS A 470 13.15 14.14 -11.43
N PRO A 471 12.54 12.99 -11.81
CA PRO A 471 13.24 11.98 -12.59
C PRO A 471 13.64 12.54 -13.95
N GLU A 472 14.83 12.16 -14.41
CA GLU A 472 15.25 12.51 -15.77
C GLU A 472 14.24 11.92 -16.76
N ARG A 473 13.74 12.78 -17.66
CA ARG A 473 12.83 12.33 -18.72
C ARG A 473 13.52 11.19 -19.49
N PRO A 474 12.87 10.03 -19.66
CA PRO A 474 13.46 8.93 -20.40
C PRO A 474 13.87 9.42 -21.78
N LYS A 475 15.08 9.06 -22.21
CA LYS A 475 15.60 9.39 -23.54
C LYS A 475 14.73 8.68 -24.57
N GLU A 476 13.78 9.43 -25.12
CA GLU A 476 12.91 9.09 -26.25
C GLU A 476 12.23 7.72 -26.14
N SER A 477 11.15 7.63 -25.37
CA SER A 477 10.15 6.61 -25.70
C SER A 477 9.53 6.99 -27.04
N LYS A 478 9.63 6.11 -28.04
CA LYS A 478 8.95 6.25 -29.36
C LYS A 478 7.43 6.53 -29.23
N TRP A 479 6.86 6.32 -28.05
CA TRP A 479 5.48 6.66 -27.68
C TRP A 479 5.20 8.16 -27.62
N GLN A 480 6.19 9.01 -27.31
CA GLN A 480 5.99 10.48 -27.32
C GLN A 480 5.82 11.05 -28.74
N CYS A 481 6.13 10.28 -29.78
CA CYS A 481 5.81 10.63 -31.17
C CYS A 481 4.32 10.44 -31.50
N HIS A 482 3.55 9.77 -30.63
CA HIS A 482 2.14 9.45 -30.82
C HIS A 482 1.19 10.14 -29.82
N LEU A 483 1.72 10.87 -28.83
CA LEU A 483 0.91 11.84 -28.09
C LEU A 483 0.77 13.07 -28.98
N ASP A 484 -0.40 13.20 -29.60
CA ASP A 484 -0.77 14.40 -30.34
C ASP A 484 -0.70 15.60 -29.39
N GLN A 485 0.30 16.47 -29.59
CA GLN A 485 0.52 17.66 -28.74
C GLN A 485 -0.72 18.57 -28.71
N ASN A 486 -1.64 18.41 -29.67
CA ASN A 486 -2.89 19.14 -29.75
C ASN A 486 -3.93 18.72 -28.69
N VAL A 487 -3.84 17.52 -28.10
CA VAL A 487 -4.78 17.07 -27.03
C VAL A 487 -4.45 17.74 -25.69
N LEU A 488 -3.23 18.25 -25.51
CA LEU A 488 -2.82 19.06 -24.35
C LEU A 488 -2.88 20.57 -24.63
N MET A 489 -3.43 20.98 -25.78
CA MET A 489 -3.74 22.37 -26.12
C MET A 489 -5.22 22.70 -25.86
N CYS A 490 -5.87 22.03 -24.89
CA CYS A 490 -6.86 22.76 -24.11
C CYS A 490 -6.09 23.91 -23.49
N SER A 491 -6.38 25.14 -23.91
CA SER A 491 -5.68 26.29 -23.39
C SER A 491 -5.83 26.27 -21.86
N LEU A 492 -4.84 26.75 -21.10
CA LEU A 492 -4.93 26.87 -19.64
C LEU A 492 -6.27 27.52 -19.20
N PHE A 493 -6.85 28.33 -20.09
CA PHE A 493 -8.15 28.97 -19.97
C PHE A 493 -9.33 27.99 -20.01
N ASP A 494 -9.33 26.98 -20.88
CA ASP A 494 -10.40 25.97 -20.98
C ASP A 494 -10.43 25.08 -19.73
N LEU A 495 -9.25 24.75 -19.20
CA LEU A 495 -9.09 24.00 -17.94
C LEU A 495 -9.54 24.80 -16.72
N LEU A 496 -9.30 26.12 -16.71
CA LEU A 496 -9.78 27.01 -15.64
C LEU A 496 -11.30 27.23 -15.73
N PHE A 497 -11.86 27.29 -16.94
CA PHE A 497 -13.28 27.51 -17.18
C PHE A 497 -14.14 26.31 -16.75
N GLU A 498 -13.69 25.09 -17.02
CA GLU A 498 -14.40 23.87 -16.60
C GLU A 498 -14.25 23.56 -15.11
N VAL A 499 -13.10 23.88 -14.49
CA VAL A 499 -12.83 23.53 -13.09
C VAL A 499 -13.39 24.55 -12.09
N LEU A 500 -13.42 25.85 -12.43
CA LEU A 500 -13.86 26.90 -11.50
C LEU A 500 -15.32 27.33 -11.69
N GLY A 501 -16.00 26.84 -12.74
CA GLY A 501 -17.38 27.19 -13.04
C GLY A 501 -17.54 28.63 -13.56
N ALA A 502 -18.49 28.84 -14.46
CA ALA A 502 -18.71 30.12 -15.15
C ALA A 502 -19.07 31.30 -14.21
N GLU A 503 -19.49 31.03 -12.97
CA GLU A 503 -19.99 32.04 -12.03
C GLU A 503 -18.91 32.93 -11.42
N LEU A 504 -17.64 32.49 -11.37
CA LEU A 504 -16.55 33.27 -10.76
C LEU A 504 -15.91 34.33 -11.69
N LEU A 505 -16.23 34.29 -12.99
CA LEU A 505 -15.65 35.20 -14.01
C LEU A 505 -16.63 36.28 -14.49
N LEU A 506 -17.90 36.21 -14.11
CA LEU A 506 -18.91 37.23 -14.39
C LEU A 506 -19.21 38.02 -13.10
N ARG A 507 -18.33 38.96 -12.76
CA ARG A 507 -18.69 40.02 -11.81
C ARG A 507 -19.53 41.05 -12.55
N GLU A 508 -20.78 41.21 -12.14
CA GLU A 508 -21.76 42.18 -12.67
C GLU A 508 -21.48 43.64 -12.26
N ASP A 509 -20.34 43.95 -11.64
CA ASP A 509 -20.13 45.22 -10.91
C ASP A 509 -19.08 46.17 -11.51
N VAL A 510 -18.93 46.26 -12.83
CA VAL A 510 -18.04 47.27 -13.44
C VAL A 510 -18.81 48.13 -14.45
N GLY A 511 -18.98 49.41 -14.09
CA GLY A 511 -19.75 50.42 -14.83
C GLY A 511 -19.21 50.77 -16.22
N GLU A 512 -20.10 51.38 -17.01
CA GLU A 512 -20.07 51.58 -18.47
C GLU A 512 -18.88 52.35 -19.10
N ASP A 513 -17.82 52.73 -18.40
CA ASP A 513 -16.78 53.63 -18.94
C ASP A 513 -15.33 53.08 -18.91
N SER A 514 -15.14 51.75 -19.00
CA SER A 514 -13.80 51.19 -19.30
C SER A 514 -13.81 50.41 -20.60
N GLU A 515 -13.36 51.05 -21.68
CA GLU A 515 -12.94 50.39 -22.92
C GLU A 515 -11.72 49.50 -22.63
N GLY A 516 -11.96 48.29 -22.12
CA GLY A 516 -11.00 47.19 -22.18
C GLY A 516 -10.95 46.66 -23.62
N PRO A 517 -9.77 46.40 -24.20
CA PRO A 517 -9.67 46.09 -25.62
C PRO A 517 -10.39 44.78 -25.96
N GLU A 518 -11.30 44.88 -26.91
CA GLU A 518 -12.02 43.75 -27.49
C GLU A 518 -11.02 42.64 -27.91
N VAL A 519 -11.19 41.45 -27.33
CA VAL A 519 -10.43 40.23 -27.61
C VAL A 519 -10.69 39.55 -29.00
N PRO A 520 -11.54 40.02 -29.96
CA PRO A 520 -11.86 39.20 -31.15
C PRO A 520 -11.06 39.47 -32.43
N LEU A 521 -9.95 40.23 -32.43
CA LEU A 521 -9.14 40.41 -33.66
C LEU A 521 -8.02 39.37 -33.86
N MET A 522 -7.48 38.77 -32.80
CA MET A 522 -6.45 37.71 -32.93
C MET A 522 -7.02 36.30 -33.22
N ARG A 523 -8.34 36.10 -33.12
CA ARG A 523 -9.00 34.84 -33.49
C ARG A 523 -9.18 34.63 -35.00
N ARG A 524 -8.92 35.63 -35.87
CA ARG A 524 -9.30 35.57 -37.29
C ARG A 524 -8.17 35.73 -38.32
N MET A 525 -6.91 35.91 -37.91
CA MET A 525 -5.80 35.94 -38.87
C MET A 525 -5.30 34.54 -39.19
N SER A 526 -5.31 34.17 -40.48
CA SER A 526 -4.65 32.97 -40.95
C SER A 526 -3.12 33.13 -40.86
N LEU A 527 -2.41 32.02 -40.62
CA LEU A 527 -0.95 31.98 -40.50
C LEU A 527 -0.21 32.72 -41.64
N PRO A 528 -0.64 32.63 -42.93
CA PRO A 528 0.00 33.37 -44.01
C PRO A 528 -0.10 34.90 -43.87
N LEU A 529 -1.23 35.41 -43.38
CA LEU A 529 -1.46 36.84 -43.19
C LEU A 529 -0.57 37.39 -42.07
N ALA A 530 -0.36 36.58 -41.02
CA ALA A 530 0.56 36.91 -39.92
C ALA A 530 2.02 36.98 -40.39
N MET A 531 2.43 36.08 -41.30
CA MET A 531 3.78 36.10 -41.86
C MET A 531 4.01 37.28 -42.81
N GLU A 532 3.01 37.71 -43.56
CA GLU A 532 3.11 38.88 -44.44
C GLU A 532 3.20 40.20 -43.65
N HIS A 533 2.47 40.30 -42.53
CA HIS A 533 2.59 41.43 -41.59
C HIS A 533 3.97 41.49 -40.93
N ALA A 534 4.51 40.35 -40.51
CA ALA A 534 5.86 40.28 -39.96
C ALA A 534 6.93 40.71 -40.98
N LYS A 535 6.74 40.38 -42.27
CA LYS A 535 7.63 40.81 -43.36
C LYS A 535 7.62 42.33 -43.58
N LYS A 536 6.44 42.96 -43.54
CA LYS A 536 6.29 44.43 -43.65
C LYS A 536 6.94 45.16 -42.47
N MET A 537 6.88 44.59 -41.26
CA MET A 537 7.56 45.14 -40.08
C MET A 537 9.09 45.04 -40.17
N VAL A 538 9.64 43.92 -40.63
CA VAL A 538 11.09 43.75 -40.80
C VAL A 538 11.67 44.70 -41.85
N ASN A 539 10.87 45.02 -42.87
CA ASN A 539 11.23 46.01 -43.89
C ASN A 539 11.07 47.47 -43.41
N GLY A 540 10.62 47.70 -42.17
CA GLY A 540 10.50 49.03 -41.57
C GLY A 540 9.27 49.83 -42.02
N GLU A 541 8.28 49.19 -42.65
CA GLU A 541 7.09 49.86 -43.20
C GLU A 541 5.99 50.09 -42.16
N CYS A 542 6.14 49.63 -40.91
CA CYS A 542 5.19 49.87 -39.81
C CYS A 542 5.92 50.30 -38.52
N GLN A 543 5.44 51.36 -37.86
CA GLN A 543 5.96 51.79 -36.56
C GLN A 543 5.31 51.01 -35.41
N ILE A 544 6.15 50.67 -34.43
CA ILE A 544 5.82 49.80 -33.29
C ILE A 544 5.24 50.66 -32.17
N SER A 545 3.92 50.63 -31.98
CA SER A 545 3.29 51.26 -30.82
C SER A 545 2.33 50.35 -30.05
N ASP A 546 2.25 49.06 -30.38
CA ASP A 546 1.24 48.18 -29.78
C ASP A 546 1.82 46.93 -29.12
N THR A 547 1.40 46.68 -27.87
CA THR A 547 1.99 45.74 -26.91
C THR A 547 1.87 44.27 -27.35
N GLY A 548 0.93 43.94 -28.23
CA GLY A 548 0.81 42.62 -28.87
C GLY A 548 2.01 42.26 -29.78
N THR A 549 2.71 43.27 -30.30
CA THR A 549 3.88 43.10 -31.17
C THR A 549 5.09 42.55 -30.39
N TYR A 550 5.17 42.81 -29.08
CA TYR A 550 6.24 42.34 -28.21
C TYR A 550 6.19 40.82 -27.98
N ALA A 551 4.97 40.25 -27.90
CA ALA A 551 4.76 38.82 -27.71
C ALA A 551 5.11 37.99 -28.98
N LEU A 552 4.87 38.55 -30.17
CA LEU A 552 5.29 37.96 -31.44
C LEU A 552 6.82 37.99 -31.62
N LEU A 553 7.48 39.07 -31.21
CA LEU A 553 8.94 39.18 -31.22
C LEU A 553 9.60 38.17 -30.26
N TYR A 554 9.00 37.93 -29.10
CA TYR A 554 9.52 36.96 -28.12
C TYR A 554 9.44 35.52 -28.65
N SER A 555 8.34 35.17 -29.32
CA SER A 555 8.15 33.84 -29.91
C SER A 555 9.00 33.62 -31.17
N ALA A 556 9.16 34.63 -32.03
CA ALA A 556 10.05 34.57 -33.20
C ALA A 556 11.54 34.55 -32.82
N GLY A 557 11.95 35.22 -31.74
CA GLY A 557 13.32 35.20 -31.22
C GLY A 557 13.76 33.81 -30.74
N VAL A 558 12.82 33.03 -30.17
CA VAL A 558 13.06 31.63 -29.77
C VAL A 558 13.18 30.71 -31.00
N LEU A 559 12.39 30.95 -32.05
CA LEU A 559 12.50 30.22 -33.33
C LEU A 559 13.81 30.52 -34.09
N GLY A 560 14.33 31.75 -34.01
CA GLY A 560 15.64 32.12 -34.57
C GLY A 560 16.82 31.43 -33.89
N TYR A 561 16.71 31.15 -32.59
CA TYR A 561 17.71 30.35 -31.85
C TYR A 561 17.68 28.87 -32.25
N LEU A 562 16.49 28.34 -32.57
CA LEU A 562 16.31 26.95 -33.03
C LEU A 562 16.78 26.72 -34.48
N MET A 563 16.66 27.72 -35.37
CA MET A 563 17.17 27.60 -36.75
C MET A 563 18.70 27.70 -36.87
N ARG A 564 19.43 28.23 -35.88
CA ARG A 564 20.91 28.22 -35.91
C ARG A 564 21.50 26.83 -35.63
N PHE A 565 20.76 25.93 -34.99
CA PHE A 565 21.21 24.56 -34.75
C PHE A 565 21.03 23.63 -35.97
N THR A 566 20.06 23.92 -36.85
CA THR A 566 19.76 23.08 -38.02
C THR A 566 20.78 23.22 -39.15
N VAL A 567 21.50 24.34 -39.26
CA VAL A 567 22.55 24.54 -40.27
C VAL A 567 23.82 23.71 -39.99
N SER A 568 24.05 23.30 -38.73
CA SER A 568 25.22 22.49 -38.36
C SER A 568 25.06 21.00 -38.72
N LEU A 569 23.82 20.48 -38.73
CA LEU A 569 23.53 19.06 -39.02
C LEU A 569 23.33 18.73 -40.51
N VAL A 570 23.12 19.74 -41.37
CA VAL A 570 22.99 19.52 -42.83
C VAL A 570 24.35 19.20 -43.49
N LYS A 571 25.49 19.47 -42.85
CA LYS A 571 26.83 19.13 -43.38
C LYS A 571 27.25 17.66 -43.20
N THR A 572 26.59 16.88 -42.35
CA THR A 572 26.99 15.48 -42.06
C THR A 572 26.10 14.41 -42.70
N TRP A 573 24.97 14.80 -43.33
CA TRP A 573 24.00 13.86 -43.93
C TRP A 573 24.14 13.66 -45.45
N HIS A 574 25.25 14.09 -46.06
CA HIS A 574 25.53 13.89 -47.49
C HIS A 574 26.18 12.53 -47.83
N VAL A 575 26.10 11.53 -46.94
CA VAL A 575 26.65 10.19 -47.20
C VAL A 575 25.56 9.14 -46.96
N SER A 576 25.27 8.38 -48.02
CA SER A 576 24.47 7.14 -48.09
C SER A 576 22.94 7.25 -48.08
N GLY A 577 22.34 7.22 -49.27
CA GLY A 577 20.93 6.87 -49.48
C GLY A 577 20.78 5.50 -50.12
N VAL A 578 19.69 4.77 -49.80
CA VAL A 578 19.06 3.70 -50.61
C VAL A 578 17.59 3.50 -50.17
N ALA A 579 16.67 3.61 -51.14
CA ALA A 579 15.33 3.00 -51.34
C ALA A 579 14.33 2.90 -50.16
N ARG A 580 13.13 3.51 -50.14
CA ARG A 580 11.97 3.51 -51.06
C ARG A 580 11.52 2.11 -51.53
N ARG A 581 10.57 1.49 -50.82
CA ARG A 581 9.39 0.74 -51.30
C ARG A 581 8.58 0.25 -50.08
N ASP A 582 7.27 0.08 -50.25
CA ASP A 582 6.31 -0.53 -49.30
C ASP A 582 5.63 0.33 -48.22
N ILE A 583 5.08 1.48 -48.60
CA ILE A 583 3.85 1.99 -47.94
C ILE A 583 2.92 2.54 -49.02
N ARG A 584 2.25 1.63 -49.73
CA ARG A 584 1.18 1.97 -50.68
C ARG A 584 0.01 0.99 -50.53
N CYS A 585 -0.46 0.80 -49.29
CA CYS A 585 -1.68 0.07 -48.96
C CYS A 585 -2.19 0.53 -47.59
N ARG A 586 -3.00 1.61 -47.57
CA ARG A 586 -4.07 1.94 -46.59
C ARG A 586 -4.44 3.43 -46.63
N GLN A 587 -4.88 3.88 -47.81
CA GLN A 587 -5.75 5.04 -47.94
C GLN A 587 -6.89 4.62 -48.85
N LYS A 588 -7.90 3.99 -48.24
CA LYS A 588 -9.27 3.87 -48.71
C LYS A 588 -10.06 3.14 -47.62
N ILE A 589 -11.14 3.78 -47.19
CA ILE A 589 -12.24 3.30 -46.35
C ILE A 589 -12.11 3.67 -44.86
N LEU A 590 -13.00 4.61 -44.50
CA LEU A 590 -13.45 5.13 -43.20
C LEU A 590 -12.51 6.08 -42.44
#